data_AF-A0A9E3UJN1-F1
#
_entry.id   AF-A0A9E3UJN1-F1
#
_cell.length_a   1.000
_cell.length_b   1.000
_cell.length_c   1.000
_cell.angle_alpha   90.00
_cell.angle_beta   90.00
_cell.angle_gamma   90.00
#
_symmetry.space_group_name_H-M   'P 1'
#
loop_
_entity.id
_entity.type
_entity.pdbx_description
1 polymer ?
#
loop_
_entity_poly.entity_id
_entity_poly.type
_entity_poly.pdbx_seq_one_letter_code
_entity_poly.pdbx_strand_id
1 'polypeptide(L)'
;MPKEKSSTRGFASMDEAKQRAIASKGGQSVPNEKRSFSQNRELAAKAGRKGGRSVPDEKRSFSQNPDLAAQAGRKGGQASHSTR
;
A
#
# COMPACT_ATOMS: atom_id res chain seq x y z
N MET A 1 -11.58 39.15 3.74
CA MET A 1 -12.50 38.00 3.84
C MET A 1 -12.02 37.09 4.97
N PRO A 2 -12.84 36.77 5.98
CA PRO A 2 -12.40 35.85 7.03
C PRO A 2 -12.29 34.44 6.45
N LYS A 3 -11.16 33.78 6.70
CA LYS A 3 -10.84 32.43 6.23
C LYS A 3 -11.64 31.43 7.07
N GLU A 4 -12.52 30.66 6.44
CA GLU A 4 -13.29 29.56 7.05
C GLU A 4 -12.38 28.67 7.91
N LYS A 5 -12.70 28.53 9.20
CA LYS A 5 -11.99 27.66 10.14
C LYS A 5 -12.35 26.22 9.80
N SER A 6 -11.47 25.50 9.10
CA SER A 6 -11.65 24.07 8.82
C SER A 6 -11.98 23.34 10.12
N SER A 7 -13.19 22.79 10.25
CA SER A 7 -13.58 22.07 11.46
C SER A 7 -12.63 20.90 11.68
N THR A 8 -12.20 20.65 12.92
CA THR A 8 -11.34 19.52 13.35
C THR A 8 -12.02 18.15 13.20
N ARG A 9 -12.86 17.98 12.18
CA ARG A 9 -13.66 16.79 11.89
C ARG A 9 -13.18 16.14 10.61
N GLY A 10 -13.16 14.82 10.61
CA GLY A 10 -12.79 14.00 9.47
C GLY A 10 -11.52 13.21 9.70
N PHE A 11 -11.25 12.26 8.81
CA PHE A 11 -10.09 11.35 8.91
C PHE A 11 -8.77 12.12 8.85
N ALA A 12 -8.66 13.09 7.93
CA ALA A 12 -7.45 13.88 7.72
C ALA A 12 -7.09 14.81 8.90
N SER A 13 -8.05 15.15 9.75
CA SER A 13 -7.82 16.00 10.93
C SER A 13 -7.51 15.20 12.21
N MET A 14 -7.46 13.87 12.13
CA MET A 14 -7.06 13.01 13.26
C MET A 14 -5.55 12.90 13.39
N ASP A 15 -5.06 12.51 14.57
CA ASP A 15 -3.64 12.20 14.76
C ASP A 15 -3.18 11.05 13.86
N GLU A 16 -1.92 11.11 13.41
CA GLU A 16 -1.36 10.13 12.47
C GLU A 16 -1.48 8.68 12.99
N ALA A 17 -1.22 8.47 14.28
CA ALA A 17 -1.37 7.16 14.91
C ALA A 17 -2.81 6.62 14.80
N LYS A 18 -3.80 7.50 14.99
CA LYS A 18 -5.22 7.17 14.89
C LYS A 18 -5.64 6.92 13.45
N GLN A 19 -5.15 7.71 12.50
CA GLN A 19 -5.36 7.49 11.07
C GLN A 19 -4.82 6.12 10.64
N ARG A 20 -3.56 5.80 11.00
CA ARG A 20 -2.93 4.52 10.70
C ARG A 20 -3.73 3.36 11.30
N ALA A 21 -4.14 3.45 12.58
CA ALA A 21 -4.93 2.42 13.22
C ALA A 21 -6.27 2.16 12.51
N ILE A 22 -6.97 3.21 12.08
CA ILE A 22 -8.24 3.09 11.34
C ILE A 22 -7.99 2.51 9.93
N ALA A 23 -6.96 2.97 9.22
CA ALA A 23 -6.59 2.43 7.91
C ALA A 23 -6.21 0.94 7.99
N SER A 24 -5.45 0.55 9.02
CA SER A 24 -5.11 -0.85 9.28
C SER A 24 -6.36 -1.70 9.55
N LYS A 25 -7.32 -1.21 10.34
CA LYS A 25 -8.60 -1.89 10.58
C LYS A 25 -9.40 -2.10 9.30
N GLY A 26 -9.40 -1.11 8.40
CA GLY A 26 -10.05 -1.22 7.09
C GLY A 26 -9.46 -2.32 6.21
N GLY A 27 -8.14 -2.53 6.24
CA GLY A 27 -7.48 -3.63 5.51
C GLY A 27 -7.61 -5.00 6.19
N GLN A 28 -7.71 -5.02 7.52
CA GLN A 28 -7.86 -6.25 8.30
C GLN A 28 -9.30 -6.79 8.35
N SER A 29 -10.30 -5.95 8.11
CA SER A 29 -11.72 -6.33 8.14
C SER A 29 -12.08 -7.40 7.10
N VAL A 30 -11.29 -7.50 6.02
CA VAL A 30 -11.47 -8.50 4.98
C VAL A 30 -10.45 -9.63 5.20
N PRO A 31 -10.91 -10.88 5.43
CA PRO A 31 -10.03 -12.06 5.49
C PRO A 31 -9.13 -12.14 4.26
N ASN A 32 -7.92 -12.66 4.43
CA ASN A 32 -6.89 -12.61 3.39
C ASN A 32 -7.37 -13.21 2.06
N GLU A 33 -8.13 -14.30 2.12
CA GLU A 33 -8.67 -15.05 0.98
C GLU A 33 -9.75 -14.27 0.23
N LYS A 34 -10.41 -13.32 0.89
CA LYS A 34 -11.50 -12.50 0.34
C LYS A 34 -11.03 -11.12 -0.13
N ARG A 35 -9.75 -10.79 0.02
CA ARG A 35 -9.20 -9.52 -0.46
C ARG A 35 -9.11 -9.53 -1.99
N SER A 36 -9.50 -8.44 -2.64
CA SER A 36 -9.51 -8.34 -4.11
C SER A 36 -8.13 -8.63 -4.75
N PHE A 37 -7.05 -8.24 -4.07
CA PHE A 37 -5.67 -8.50 -4.55
C PHE A 37 -5.23 -9.96 -4.37
N SER A 38 -5.79 -10.68 -3.38
CA SER A 38 -5.54 -12.11 -3.20
C SER A 38 -6.33 -12.96 -4.19
N GLN A 39 -7.53 -12.51 -4.56
CA GLN A 39 -8.40 -13.20 -5.52
C GLN A 39 -7.97 -12.99 -6.97
N ASN A 40 -7.43 -11.81 -7.30
CA ASN A 40 -7.04 -11.47 -8.66
C ASN A 40 -5.59 -11.00 -8.72
N ARG A 41 -4.70 -11.91 -9.14
CA ARG A 41 -3.26 -11.64 -9.31
C ARG A 41 -2.98 -10.57 -10.35
N GLU A 42 -3.77 -10.49 -11.42
CA GLU A 42 -3.60 -9.43 -12.43
C GLU A 42 -3.94 -8.06 -11.86
N LEU A 43 -5.01 -7.96 -11.06
CA LEU A 43 -5.39 -6.71 -10.40
C LEU A 43 -4.27 -6.25 -9.47
N ALA A 44 -3.72 -7.17 -8.66
CA ALA A 44 -2.59 -6.88 -7.78
C ALA A 44 -1.35 -6.41 -8.58
N ALA A 45 -1.03 -7.09 -9.68
CA ALA A 45 0.10 -6.73 -10.54
C ALA A 45 -0.10 -5.36 -11.24
N LYS A 46 -1.31 -5.08 -11.74
CA LYS A 46 -1.67 -3.80 -12.38
C LYS A 46 -1.59 -2.65 -11.36
N ALA A 47 -2.15 -2.85 -10.17
CA ALA A 47 -2.10 -1.86 -9.09
C ALA A 47 -0.66 -1.58 -8.63
N GLY A 48 0.14 -2.63 -8.41
CA GLY A 48 1.55 -2.50 -8.06
C GLY A 48 2.36 -1.76 -9.13
N ARG A 49 2.17 -2.10 -10.41
CA ARG A 49 2.83 -1.42 -11.53
C ARG A 49 2.44 0.05 -11.62
N LYS A 50 1.16 0.37 -11.45
CA LYS A 50 0.67 1.76 -11.46
C LYS A 50 1.28 2.56 -10.31
N GLY A 51 1.29 2.01 -9.09
CA GLY A 51 1.91 2.66 -7.94
C GLY A 51 3.41 2.91 -8.11
N GLY A 52 4.14 1.94 -8.66
CA GLY A 52 5.57 2.08 -8.95
C GLY A 52 5.88 3.15 -10.00
N ARG A 53 5.01 3.32 -11.00
CA ARG A 53 5.16 4.36 -12.06
C ARG A 53 4.92 5.78 -11.55
N SER A 54 4.15 5.96 -10.47
CA SER A 54 3.92 7.28 -9.86
C SER A 54 5.17 7.86 -9.17
N VAL A 55 6.21 7.04 -9.00
CA VAL A 55 7.48 7.46 -8.42
C VAL A 55 8.50 7.67 -9.55
N PRO A 56 9.22 8.81 -9.61
CA PRO A 56 10.31 9.03 -10.55
C PRO A 56 11.36 7.92 -10.43
N ASP A 57 11.94 7.50 -11.55
CA ASP A 57 12.85 6.35 -11.64
C ASP A 57 14.00 6.44 -10.64
N GLU A 58 14.56 7.62 -10.41
CA GLU A 58 15.64 7.81 -9.44
C GLU A 58 15.17 7.59 -8.00
N LYS A 59 13.91 7.92 -7.68
CA LYS A 59 13.35 7.82 -6.33
C LYS A 59 12.70 6.46 -6.03
N ARG A 60 12.69 5.54 -6.99
CA ARG A 60 12.11 4.21 -6.77
C ARG A 60 12.99 3.42 -5.81
N SER A 61 12.37 2.69 -4.90
CA SER A 61 13.09 1.85 -3.93
C SER A 61 14.05 0.86 -4.59
N PHE A 62 13.73 0.41 -5.80
CA PHE A 62 14.56 -0.51 -6.58
C PHE A 62 15.78 0.13 -7.26
N SER A 63 15.75 1.44 -7.49
CA SER A 63 16.90 2.21 -7.98
C SER A 63 17.79 2.69 -6.83
N GLN A 64 17.17 2.98 -5.67
CA GLN A 64 17.85 3.51 -4.49
C GLN A 64 18.54 2.43 -3.65
N ASN A 65 17.93 1.24 -3.54
CA ASN A 65 18.46 0.15 -2.71
C ASN A 65 18.21 -1.21 -3.38
N PRO A 66 19.23 -1.76 -4.06
CA PRO A 66 19.14 -3.07 -4.72
C PRO A 66 18.80 -4.22 -3.77
N ASP A 67 19.29 -4.18 -2.52
CA ASP A 67 19.01 -5.22 -1.52
C ASP A 67 17.54 -5.23 -1.11
N LEU A 68 16.95 -4.05 -0.94
CA LEU A 68 15.52 -3.91 -0.65
C LEU A 68 14.67 -4.42 -1.83
N ALA A 69 15.10 -4.14 -3.07
CA ALA A 69 14.46 -4.65 -4.28
C ALA A 69 14.50 -6.19 -4.32
N ALA A 70 15.67 -6.76 -4.06
CA ALA A 70 15.88 -8.20 -4.05
C ALA A 70 15.05 -8.86 -2.93
N GLN A 71 14.98 -8.27 -1.74
CA GLN A 71 14.13 -8.75 -0.65
C GLN A 71 12.65 -8.72 -1.01
N ALA A 72 12.16 -7.62 -1.60
CA ALA A 72 10.79 -7.51 -2.07
C ALA A 72 10.48 -8.55 -3.16
N GLY A 73 11.40 -8.75 -4.11
CA GLY A 73 11.30 -9.77 -5.16
C GLY A 73 11.25 -11.18 -4.59
N ARG A 74 12.16 -11.52 -3.67
CA ARG A 74 12.18 -12.81 -2.95
C ARG A 74 10.87 -13.06 -2.22
N LYS A 75 10.37 -12.09 -1.46
CA LYS A 75 9.10 -12.20 -0.73
C LYS A 75 7.92 -12.42 -1.68
N GLY A 76 7.87 -11.71 -2.81
CA GLY A 76 6.85 -11.91 -3.83
C GLY A 76 6.93 -13.29 -4.51
N GLY A 77 8.15 -13.78 -4.75
CA GLY A 77 8.40 -15.13 -5.25
C GLY A 77 7.96 -16.22 -4.26
N GLN A 78 8.34 -16.08 -2.99
CA GLN A 78 7.93 -16.99 -1.91
C GLN A 78 6.40 -17.06 -1.80
N ALA A 79 5.71 -15.92 -1.79
CA ALA A 79 4.24 -15.88 -1.77
C ALA A 79 3.60 -16.55 -3.00
N SER A 80 4.32 -16.64 -4.12
CA SER A 80 3.89 -17.35 -5.33
C SER A 80 4.21 -18.84 -5.31
N HIS A 81 5.17 -19.28 -4.47
CA HIS A 81 5.62 -20.66 -4.33
C HIS A 81 5.00 -21.40 -3.14
N SER A 82 4.37 -20.70 -2.19
CA SER A 82 3.63 -21.30 -1.07
C SER A 82 2.36 -22.06 -1.47
N THR A 83 1.96 -22.04 -2.75
CA THR A 83 0.75 -22.66 -3.28
C THR A 83 1.02 -23.80 -4.28
N ARG A 84 2.13 -24.53 -4.13
CA ARG A 84 2.34 -25.80 -4.83
C ARG A 84 2.51 -26.93 -3.84
#